data_AF-A0A2T2RWH0-F1
#
_entry.id   AF-A0A2T2RWH0-F1
#
_cell.length_a   1.000
_cell.length_b   1.000
_cell.length_c   1.000
_cell.angle_alpha   90.00
_cell.angle_beta   90.00
_cell.angle_gamma   90.00
#
_symmetry.space_group_name_H-M   'P 1'
#
loop_
_entity.id
_entity.type
_entity.pdbx_description
1 polymer ?
#
loop_
_entity_poly.entity_id
_entity_poly.type
_entity_poly.pdbx_seq_one_letter_code
_entity_poly.pdbx_strand_id
1 'polypeptide(L)'
;MNLGKKILLVSNPQIFAHYGEQVIASLQSSGFEVSSEIIPAGERHKTLESVQKLYDSALENHLERSSTLVTLGGGVIGDMAGFAAATWLRGINVVQVPTSLLAMVDAAIGGKTGVNHPRGKNLIGAF
;
A
#
# COMPACT_ATOMS: atom_id res chain seq x y z
N MET A 1 -15.07 8.31 9.01
CA MET A 1 -14.52 6.96 8.73
C MET A 1 -14.41 6.23 10.06
N ASN A 2 -14.87 4.99 10.16
CA ASN A 2 -14.55 4.16 11.32
C ASN A 2 -13.17 3.54 11.07
N LEU A 3 -12.13 4.23 11.53
CA LEU A 3 -10.74 3.80 11.39
C LEU A 3 -10.44 2.86 12.56
N GLY A 4 -10.32 1.56 12.27
CA GLY A 4 -9.82 0.58 13.24
C GLY A 4 -8.38 0.89 13.63
N LYS A 5 -7.87 0.20 14.65
CA LYS A 5 -6.52 0.46 15.18
C LYS A 5 -5.38 -0.11 14.34
N LYS A 6 -5.64 -1.11 13.49
CA LYS A 6 -4.60 -1.84 12.76
C LYS A 6 -4.27 -1.17 11.43
N ILE A 7 -2.98 -0.91 11.24
CA ILE A 7 -2.40 -0.35 10.03
C ILE A 7 -1.38 -1.32 9.46
N LEU A 8 -1.44 -1.54 8.14
CA LEU A 8 -0.33 -2.13 7.38
C LEU A 8 0.35 -1.03 6.55
N LEU A 9 1.59 -0.70 6.89
CA LEU A 9 2.43 0.24 6.16
C LEU A 9 3.16 -0.49 5.03
N VAL A 10 2.88 -0.16 3.78
CA VAL A 10 3.53 -0.76 2.61
C VAL A 10 4.52 0.20 2.01
N SER A 11 5.76 -0.25 1.84
CA SER A 11 6.85 0.56 1.28
C SER A 11 7.81 -0.28 0.43
N ASN A 12 8.88 0.34 -0.05
CA ASN A 12 10.02 -0.34 -0.64
C ASN A 12 11.28 -0.10 0.23
N PRO A 13 12.37 -0.89 0.04
CA PRO A 13 13.53 -0.82 0.90
C PRO A 13 14.17 0.58 0.99
N GLN A 14 14.25 1.30 -0.12
CA GLN A 14 14.90 2.62 -0.16
C GLN A 14 14.07 3.67 0.59
N ILE A 15 12.77 3.72 0.33
CA ILE A 15 11.87 4.69 0.96
C ILE A 15 11.69 4.38 2.45
N PHE A 16 11.56 3.10 2.81
CA PHE A 16 11.44 2.68 4.20
C PHE A 16 12.68 3.07 5.01
N ALA A 17 13.88 2.89 4.47
CA ALA A 17 15.11 3.29 5.15
C ALA A 17 15.18 4.80 5.46
N HIS A 18 14.52 5.65 4.67
CA HIS A 18 14.50 7.09 4.89
C HIS A 18 13.37 7.56 5.80
N TYR A 19 12.16 6.98 5.68
CA TYR A 19 10.95 7.53 6.27
C TYR A 19 10.11 6.52 7.07
N GLY A 20 10.39 5.22 6.95
CA GLY A 20 9.58 4.15 7.51
C GLY A 20 9.42 4.24 9.02
N GLU A 21 10.54 4.28 9.74
CA GLU A 21 10.54 4.38 11.21
C GLU A 21 9.84 5.65 11.72
N GLN A 22 10.05 6.78 11.05
CA GLN A 22 9.39 8.05 11.42
C GLN A 22 7.87 7.94 11.26
N VAL A 23 7.39 7.32 10.18
CA VAL A 23 5.95 7.12 9.94
C VAL A 23 5.37 6.15 10.95
N ILE A 24 6.04 5.02 11.22
CA ILE A 24 5.60 4.04 12.24
C ILE A 24 5.49 4.72 13.61
N ALA A 25 6.53 5.45 14.05
CA ALA A 25 6.53 6.12 15.34
C ALA A 25 5.39 7.17 15.45
N SER A 26 5.13 7.92 14.37
CA SER A 26 4.04 8.90 14.33
C SER A 26 2.65 8.26 14.40
N LEU A 27 2.47 7.10 13.78
CA LEU A 27 1.19 6.38 13.81
C LEU A 27 0.99 5.69 15.17
N GLN A 28 2.02 5.08 15.73
CA GLN A 28 1.97 4.46 17.05
C GLN A 28 1.72 5.48 18.16
N SER A 29 2.34 6.68 18.10
CA SER A 29 2.06 7.77 19.05
C SER A 29 0.62 8.29 18.97
N SER A 30 -0.05 8.06 17.84
CA SER A 30 -1.48 8.34 17.63
C SER A 30 -2.40 7.19 18.06
N GLY A 31 -1.85 6.09 18.59
CA GLY A 31 -2.60 4.96 19.15
C GLY A 31 -2.92 3.83 18.16
N PHE A 32 -2.28 3.80 16.99
CA PHE A 32 -2.43 2.71 16.02
C PHE A 32 -1.44 1.56 16.28
N GLU A 33 -1.88 0.35 15.97
CA GLU A 33 -1.04 -0.85 15.87
C GLU A 33 -0.53 -0.95 14.44
N VAL A 34 0.78 -0.81 14.25
CA VAL A 34 1.38 -0.68 12.90
C VAL A 34 2.26 -1.88 12.63
N SER A 35 1.93 -2.62 11.57
CA SER A 35 2.83 -3.59 10.92
C SER A 35 3.32 -3.00 9.59
N SER A 36 4.40 -3.57 9.03
CA SER A 36 4.96 -3.08 7.77
C SER A 36 5.30 -4.23 6.82
N GLU A 37 5.06 -4.01 5.52
CA GLU A 37 5.42 -4.93 4.44
C GLU A 37 6.30 -4.22 3.42
N ILE A 38 7.44 -4.81 3.09
CA ILE A 38 8.46 -4.19 2.24
C ILE A 38 8.55 -4.93 0.90
N ILE A 39 8.02 -4.29 -0.14
CA ILE A 39 8.05 -4.84 -1.50
C ILE A 39 9.28 -4.33 -2.24
N PRO A 40 10.05 -5.20 -2.92
CA PRO A 40 11.19 -4.77 -3.72
C PRO A 40 10.85 -3.65 -4.71
N ALA A 41 11.73 -2.66 -4.84
CA ALA A 41 11.48 -1.51 -5.69
C ALA A 41 11.49 -1.87 -7.19
N GLY A 42 10.69 -1.15 -7.98
CA GLY A 42 10.71 -1.18 -9.44
C GLY A 42 9.48 -1.80 -10.09
N GLU A 43 9.17 -1.35 -11.31
CA GLU A 43 7.96 -1.70 -12.09
C GLU A 43 7.80 -3.21 -12.32
N ARG A 44 8.90 -3.97 -12.35
CA ARG A 44 8.87 -5.43 -12.52
C ARG A 44 8.17 -6.17 -11.38
N HIS A 45 8.11 -5.56 -10.20
CA HIS A 45 7.40 -6.11 -9.04
C HIS A 45 5.95 -5.65 -8.99
N LYS A 46 5.49 -4.85 -9.96
CA LYS A 46 4.09 -4.43 -10.06
C LYS A 46 3.23 -5.56 -10.59
N THR A 47 3.07 -6.63 -9.83
CA THR A 47 2.45 -7.90 -10.26
C THR A 47 1.45 -8.42 -9.23
N LEU A 48 0.59 -9.35 -9.65
CA LEU A 48 -0.32 -10.05 -8.73
C LEU A 48 0.41 -10.86 -7.66
N GLU A 49 1.63 -11.34 -7.94
CA GLU A 49 2.45 -12.04 -6.95
C GLU A 49 2.88 -11.11 -5.81
N SER A 50 3.25 -9.86 -6.11
CA SER A 50 3.56 -8.89 -5.06
C SER A 50 2.32 -8.48 -4.27
N VAL A 51 1.15 -8.42 -4.91
CA VAL A 51 -0.12 -8.21 -4.20
C VAL A 51 -0.48 -9.40 -3.30
N GLN A 52 -0.18 -10.64 -3.72
CA GLN A 52 -0.37 -11.81 -2.86
C GLN A 52 0.43 -11.70 -1.56
N LYS A 53 1.68 -11.22 -1.61
CA LYS A 53 2.48 -10.96 -0.40
C LYS A 53 1.84 -9.93 0.53
N LEU A 54 1.17 -8.91 -0.03
CA LEU A 54 0.40 -7.96 0.77
C LEU A 54 -0.79 -8.63 1.46
N TYR A 55 -1.46 -9.59 0.80
CA TYR A 55 -2.53 -10.37 1.42
C TYR A 55 -2.02 -11.31 2.51
N ASP A 56 -0.88 -11.96 2.28
CA ASP A 56 -0.25 -12.84 3.28
C ASP A 56 0.09 -12.02 4.54
N SER A 57 0.74 -10.87 4.37
CA SER A 57 1.05 -9.93 5.46
C SER A 57 -0.22 -9.38 6.13
N ALA A 58 -1.28 -9.09 5.36
CA ALA A 58 -2.56 -8.64 5.90
C ALA A 58 -3.24 -9.73 6.76
N LEU A 59 -3.15 -11.00 6.34
CA LEU A 59 -3.68 -12.13 7.07
C LEU A 59 -2.90 -12.40 8.36
N GLU A 60 -1.57 -12.41 8.27
CA GLU A 60 -0.65 -12.61 9.41
C GLU A 60 -0.84 -11.55 10.50
N ASN A 61 -1.08 -10.30 10.10
CA ASN A 61 -1.34 -9.19 11.03
C ASN A 61 -2.82 -9.02 11.39
N HIS A 62 -3.67 -9.97 10.97
CA HIS A 62 -5.11 -9.99 11.28
C HIS A 62 -5.81 -8.68 10.92
N LEU A 63 -5.58 -8.16 9.72
CA LEU A 63 -6.30 -6.98 9.21
C LEU A 63 -7.79 -7.29 9.06
N GLU A 64 -8.61 -6.34 9.49
CA GLU A 64 -10.07 -6.41 9.48
C GLU A 64 -10.66 -5.37 8.52
N ARG A 65 -11.98 -5.35 8.34
CA ARG A 65 -12.64 -4.40 7.42
C ARG A 65 -12.44 -2.93 7.78
N SER A 66 -12.22 -2.64 9.07
CA SER A 66 -11.91 -1.28 9.55
C SER A 66 -10.42 -0.94 9.52
N SER A 67 -9.54 -1.90 9.21
CA SER A 67 -8.11 -1.66 9.10
C SER A 67 -7.78 -0.68 7.97
N THR A 68 -6.57 -0.14 8.01
CA THR A 68 -6.09 0.82 7.01
C THR A 68 -4.78 0.35 6.40
N LEU A 69 -4.70 0.42 5.09
CA LEU A 69 -3.48 0.18 4.33
C LEU A 69 -2.85 1.54 4.02
N VAL A 70 -1.67 1.81 4.57
CA VAL A 70 -0.94 3.07 4.36
C VAL A 70 0.16 2.79 3.35
N THR A 71 0.18 3.53 2.24
CA THR A 71 1.23 3.41 1.23
C THR A 71 2.29 4.47 1.51
N LEU A 72 3.57 4.10 1.43
CA LEU A 72 4.70 5.02 1.57
C LEU A 72 5.67 4.76 0.42
N GLY A 73 5.56 5.54 -0.66
CA GLY A 73 6.35 5.27 -1.86
C GLY A 73 5.92 6.07 -3.09
N GLY A 74 6.54 5.77 -4.23
CA GLY A 74 6.08 6.29 -5.53
C GLY A 74 4.85 5.54 -6.06
N GLY A 75 4.44 5.87 -7.29
CA GLY A 75 3.22 5.34 -7.90
C GLY A 75 3.15 3.81 -8.01
N VAL A 76 4.29 3.12 -8.11
CA VAL A 76 4.32 1.64 -8.12
C VAL A 76 3.79 1.04 -6.81
N ILE A 77 4.27 1.56 -5.66
CA ILE A 77 3.79 1.12 -4.34
C ILE A 77 2.34 1.54 -4.15
N GLY A 78 2.01 2.80 -4.51
CA GLY A 78 0.65 3.32 -4.40
C GLY A 78 -0.39 2.51 -5.16
N ASP A 79 -0.08 2.11 -6.40
CA ASP A 79 -0.99 1.32 -7.24
C ASP A 79 -1.17 -0.10 -6.72
N MET A 80 -0.08 -0.79 -6.33
CA MET A 80 -0.17 -2.15 -5.81
C MET A 80 -0.91 -2.21 -4.48
N ALA A 81 -0.52 -1.34 -3.54
CA ALA A 81 -1.08 -1.31 -2.21
C ALA A 81 -2.53 -0.80 -2.21
N GLY A 82 -2.84 0.16 -3.09
CA GLY A 82 -4.21 0.61 -3.32
C GLY A 82 -5.09 -0.50 -3.91
N PHE A 83 -4.57 -1.27 -4.87
CA PHE A 83 -5.32 -2.40 -5.43
C PHE A 83 -5.54 -3.48 -4.38
N ALA A 84 -4.52 -3.80 -3.59
CA ALA A 84 -4.64 -4.73 -2.47
C ALA A 84 -5.67 -4.28 -1.44
N ALA A 85 -5.74 -2.97 -1.13
CA ALA A 85 -6.74 -2.42 -0.22
C ALA A 85 -8.16 -2.51 -0.79
N ALA A 86 -8.33 -2.32 -2.10
CA ALA A 86 -9.64 -2.41 -2.77
C ALA A 86 -10.19 -3.85 -2.81
N THR A 87 -9.32 -4.85 -2.84
CA THR A 87 -9.70 -6.27 -2.98
C THR A 87 -9.68 -7.04 -1.67
N TRP A 88 -8.80 -6.69 -0.72
CA TRP A 88 -8.73 -7.34 0.58
C TRP A 88 -10.03 -7.15 1.36
N LEU A 89 -10.62 -8.26 1.83
CA LEU A 89 -11.95 -8.27 2.46
C LEU A 89 -13.05 -7.54 1.66
N ARG A 90 -12.87 -7.41 0.34
CA ARG A 90 -13.71 -6.64 -0.59
C ARG A 90 -13.69 -5.12 -0.35
N GLY A 91 -12.59 -4.60 0.21
CA GLY A 91 -12.38 -3.18 0.44
C GLY A 91 -12.09 -2.86 1.90
N ILE A 92 -10.95 -2.22 2.15
CA ILE A 92 -10.58 -1.59 3.42
C ILE A 92 -10.13 -0.15 3.19
N ASN A 93 -9.88 0.60 4.26
CA ASN A 93 -9.40 1.98 4.14
C ASN A 93 -8.00 2.02 3.52
N VAL A 94 -7.72 3.04 2.72
CA VAL A 94 -6.40 3.29 2.14
C VAL A 94 -5.97 4.74 2.34
N VAL A 95 -4.70 4.95 2.67
CA VAL A 95 -4.07 6.28 2.75
C VAL A 95 -2.82 6.26 1.88
N GLN A 96 -2.74 7.19 0.93
CA GLN A 96 -1.58 7.34 0.05
C GLN A 96 -0.60 8.37 0.62
N VAL A 97 0.67 7.97 0.82
CA VAL A 97 1.77 8.88 1.17
C VAL A 97 2.79 8.87 0.02
N PRO A 98 2.52 9.62 -1.07
CA PRO A 98 3.36 9.62 -2.26
C PRO A 98 4.73 10.28 -2.00
N THR A 99 5.81 9.62 -2.38
CA THR A 99 7.20 10.10 -2.17
C THR A 99 7.93 10.49 -3.45
N SER A 100 7.32 10.32 -4.63
CA SER A 100 7.85 10.83 -5.90
C SER A 100 6.97 11.96 -6.43
N LEU A 101 7.58 12.96 -7.06
CA LEU A 101 6.86 14.12 -7.60
C LEU A 101 5.75 13.68 -8.57
N LEU A 102 6.04 12.74 -9.47
CA LEU A 102 5.05 12.17 -10.40
C LEU A 102 3.87 11.53 -9.64
N ALA A 103 4.12 10.78 -8.56
CA ALA A 103 3.05 10.18 -7.79
C ALA A 103 2.20 11.23 -7.06
N MET A 104 2.81 12.32 -6.59
CA MET A 104 2.10 13.41 -5.91
C MET A 104 1.13 14.15 -6.84
N VAL A 105 1.44 14.25 -8.14
CA VAL A 105 0.64 15.03 -9.11
C VAL A 105 -0.24 14.18 -10.04
N ASP A 106 -0.02 12.87 -10.11
CA ASP A 106 -0.75 11.95 -10.98
C ASP A 106 -1.41 10.82 -10.16
N ALA A 107 -0.60 9.92 -9.59
CA ALA A 107 -1.11 8.72 -8.91
C ALA A 107 -1.94 8.99 -7.65
N ALA A 108 -1.75 10.13 -6.97
CA ALA A 108 -2.54 10.53 -5.82
C ALA A 108 -3.96 11.01 -6.19
N ILE A 109 -4.25 11.23 -7.48
CA ILE A 109 -5.48 11.84 -7.97
C ILE A 109 -6.19 10.88 -8.93
N GLY A 110 -7.40 10.45 -8.59
CA GLY A 110 -8.28 9.69 -9.51
C GLY A 110 -8.52 8.22 -9.16
N GLY A 111 -8.00 7.71 -8.03
CA GLY A 111 -8.36 6.40 -7.46
C GLY A 111 -7.89 5.17 -8.22
N LYS A 112 -7.27 5.35 -9.40
CA LYS A 112 -6.76 4.24 -10.21
C LYS A 112 -5.67 3.50 -9.45
N THR A 113 -5.87 2.20 -9.29
CA THR A 113 -4.91 1.29 -8.67
C THR A 113 -4.80 0.03 -9.52
N GLY A 114 -3.68 -0.67 -9.46
CA GLY A 114 -3.55 -1.91 -10.21
C GLY A 114 -2.15 -2.46 -10.37
N VAL A 115 -2.08 -3.52 -11.16
CA VAL A 115 -0.87 -4.28 -11.46
C VAL A 115 -0.74 -4.60 -12.94
N ASN A 116 0.47 -4.97 -13.32
CA ASN A 116 0.79 -5.41 -14.67
C ASN A 116 0.51 -6.91 -14.83
N HIS A 117 0.04 -7.26 -16.03
CA HIS A 117 0.06 -8.63 -16.53
C HIS A 117 1.32 -8.81 -17.39
N PRO A 118 1.92 -10.03 -17.50
CA PRO A 118 3.09 -10.25 -18.37
C PRO A 118 2.90 -9.80 -19.83
N ARG A 119 1.65 -9.72 -20.30
CA ARG A 119 1.27 -9.29 -21.65
C ARG A 119 0.79 -7.83 -21.77
N GLY A 120 0.80 -7.05 -20.69
CA GLY A 120 0.35 -5.65 -20.76
C GLY A 120 0.33 -4.93 -19.41
N LYS A 121 0.56 -3.61 -19.46
CA LYS A 121 0.63 -2.76 -18.27
C LYS A 121 -0.75 -2.29 -17.82
N ASN A 122 -0.94 -2.20 -16.51
CA ASN A 122 -2.13 -1.65 -15.85
C ASN A 122 -3.47 -2.23 -16.35
N LEU A 123 -3.48 -3.50 -16.76
CA LEU A 123 -4.70 -4.16 -17.25
C LEU A 123 -5.59 -4.70 -16.12
N ILE A 124 -5.04 -4.87 -14.92
CA ILE A 124 -5.72 -5.46 -13.77
C ILE A 124 -5.72 -4.42 -12.66
N GLY A 125 -6.89 -3.99 -12.20
CA GLY A 125 -6.98 -2.88 -11.27
C GLY A 125 -8.37 -2.62 -10.71
N ALA A 126 -8.46 -1.55 -9.91
CA ALA A 126 -9.68 -1.05 -9.30
C ALA A 126 -9.65 0.50 -9.26
N PHE A 127 -10.80 1.10 -8.97
CA PHE A 127 -10.99 2.53 -8.76
C PHE A 127 -11.38 2.81 -7.31
#